data_AF-A0A6A3JV56-F1
#
_entry.id   AF-A0A6A3JV56-F1
#
_cell.length_a   1.000
_cell.length_b   1.000
_cell.length_c   1.000
_cell.angle_alpha   90.00
_cell.angle_beta   90.00
_cell.angle_gamma   90.00
#
_symmetry.space_group_name_H-M   'P 1'
#
loop_
_entity.id
_entity.type
_entity.pdbx_description
1 polymer ?
#
loop_
_entity_poly.entity_id
_entity_poly.type
_entity_poly.pdbx_seq_one_letter_code
_entity_poly.pdbx_strand_id
1 'polypeptide(L)'
;MRSQYDAARSVKQSGNLLVLADWKTLNDVDERAPFKQQVGSRDIHLLVVDAVELAARVEDDGVAAVGLQTPFFKASDLNHESVVLALLEAQFPVEKHSGLRWFVSAAWDDELVLSYPSSR
;
A
#
# COMPACT_ATOMS: atom_id res chain seq x y z
N MET A 1 -5.76 4.16 24.04
CA MET A 1 -4.59 5.07 24.10
C MET A 1 -4.07 5.27 22.67
N ARG A 2 -4.44 6.35 21.96
CA ARG A 2 -3.91 6.64 20.60
C ARG A 2 -3.21 8.00 20.62
N SER A 3 -1.97 7.99 21.11
CA SER A 3 -1.00 9.08 20.90
C SER A 3 -0.49 8.97 19.45
N GLN A 4 -0.66 10.00 18.62
CA GLN A 4 0.19 11.22 18.54
C GLN A 4 1.20 11.21 17.37
N TYR A 5 1.14 10.26 16.43
CA TYR A 5 1.92 10.39 15.20
C TYR A 5 1.08 11.06 14.12
N ASP A 6 1.47 12.28 13.78
CA ASP A 6 0.94 12.99 12.63
C ASP A 6 1.63 12.46 11.36
N ALA A 7 1.22 11.27 10.91
CA ALA A 7 1.88 10.58 9.79
C ALA A 7 1.82 11.41 8.49
N ALA A 8 0.75 12.17 8.27
CA ALA A 8 0.62 13.05 7.11
C ALA A 8 1.63 14.22 7.14
N ARG A 9 2.21 14.55 8.31
CA ARG A 9 3.23 15.60 8.43
C ARG A 9 4.56 15.23 7.82
N SER A 10 4.96 13.96 7.87
CA SER A 10 6.25 13.51 7.32
C SER A 10 6.22 13.30 5.81
N VAL A 11 5.03 13.18 5.20
CA VAL A 11 4.86 13.01 3.75
C VAL A 11 5.21 14.32 3.04
N LYS A 12 5.80 14.27 1.83
CA LYS A 12 6.06 15.47 1.02
C LYS A 12 4.78 15.97 0.35
N GLN A 13 4.81 17.19 -0.22
CA GLN A 13 3.71 17.67 -1.07
C GLN A 13 3.51 16.70 -2.25
N SER A 14 2.27 16.35 -2.55
CA SER A 14 1.87 15.39 -3.59
C SER A 14 2.54 14.01 -3.44
N GLY A 15 2.94 13.65 -2.21
CA GLY A 15 3.59 12.40 -1.90
C GLY A 15 2.60 11.28 -1.58
N ASN A 16 3.08 10.05 -1.66
CA ASN A 16 2.31 8.86 -1.32
C ASN A 16 2.44 8.53 0.18
N LEU A 17 1.33 8.12 0.79
CA LEU A 17 1.27 7.52 2.12
C LEU A 17 0.61 6.15 2.02
N LEU A 18 1.41 5.09 2.21
CA LEU A 18 0.89 3.74 2.33
C LEU A 18 0.14 3.59 3.66
N VAL A 19 -1.11 3.16 3.60
CA VAL A 19 -1.99 2.94 4.75
C VAL A 19 -2.47 1.49 4.73
N LEU A 20 -2.28 0.79 5.83
CA LEU A 20 -2.79 -0.57 6.02
C LEU A 20 -4.16 -0.49 6.69
N ALA A 21 -5.22 -0.55 5.90
CA ALA A 21 -6.60 -0.41 6.35
C ALA A 21 -7.57 -1.04 5.33
N ASP A 22 -8.79 -1.33 5.78
CA ASP A 22 -9.90 -1.82 4.97
C ASP A 22 -10.70 -0.70 4.29
N TRP A 23 -10.19 0.54 4.29
CA TRP A 23 -10.88 1.70 3.71
C TRP A 23 -11.05 1.53 2.20
N LYS A 24 -12.28 1.65 1.70
CA LYS A 24 -12.59 1.52 0.27
C LYS A 24 -12.92 2.87 -0.38
N THR A 25 -13.26 3.87 0.43
CA THR A 25 -13.64 5.23 0.03
C THR A 25 -13.15 6.26 1.04
N LEU A 26 -13.20 7.56 0.69
CA LEU A 26 -12.88 8.65 1.62
C LEU A 26 -13.77 8.69 2.87
N ASN A 27 -14.97 8.11 2.80
CA ASN A 27 -15.89 8.04 3.94
C ASN A 27 -15.43 7.03 4.99
N ASP A 28 -14.67 6.02 4.56
CA ASP A 28 -14.18 4.95 5.44
C ASP A 28 -12.93 5.38 6.24
N VAL A 29 -12.31 6.50 5.85
CA VAL A 29 -11.11 7.05 6.51
C VAL A 29 -11.42 7.39 7.97
N ASP A 30 -11.11 6.48 8.88
CA ASP A 30 -11.30 6.60 10.33
C ASP A 30 -10.15 7.38 11.00
N GLU A 31 -9.98 8.64 10.59
CA GLU A 31 -8.95 9.54 11.12
C GLU A 31 -9.51 10.91 11.52
N ARG A 32 -8.74 11.62 12.36
CA ARG A 32 -9.14 12.92 12.90
C ARG A 32 -9.17 13.99 11.81
N ALA A 33 -10.01 15.01 11.99
CA ALA A 33 -10.13 16.14 11.05
C ALA A 33 -8.78 16.81 10.66
N PRO A 34 -7.82 17.02 11.58
CA PRO A 34 -6.52 17.59 11.22
C PRO A 34 -5.72 16.73 10.23
N PHE A 35 -5.77 15.39 10.35
CA PHE A 35 -5.13 14.49 9.41
C PHE A 35 -5.74 14.64 8.02
N LYS A 36 -7.08 14.58 7.92
CA LYS A 36 -7.81 14.74 6.65
C LYS A 36 -7.51 16.09 5.99
N GLN A 37 -7.45 17.17 6.78
CA GLN A 37 -7.08 18.49 6.31
C GLN A 37 -5.65 18.53 5.76
N GLN A 38 -4.70 17.87 6.43
CA GLN A 38 -3.32 17.83 5.98
C GLN A 38 -3.16 17.00 4.71
N VAL A 39 -3.84 15.86 4.61
CA VAL A 39 -3.86 15.04 3.39
C VAL A 39 -4.37 15.86 2.21
N GLY A 40 -5.51 16.55 2.35
CA GLY A 40 -6.08 17.36 1.27
C GLY A 40 -5.24 18.60 0.92
N SER A 41 -4.78 19.37 1.91
CA SER A 41 -4.00 20.59 1.66
C SER A 41 -2.64 20.32 1.02
N ARG A 42 -2.07 19.14 1.27
CA ARG A 42 -0.77 18.74 0.75
C ARG A 42 -0.87 17.80 -0.45
N ASP A 43 -2.08 17.55 -0.94
CA ASP A 43 -2.34 16.66 -2.07
C ASP A 43 -1.75 15.26 -1.85
N ILE A 44 -1.74 14.77 -0.61
CA ILE A 44 -1.17 13.46 -0.28
C ILE A 44 -2.08 12.37 -0.85
N HIS A 45 -1.49 11.44 -1.58
CA HIS A 45 -2.18 10.25 -2.08
C HIS A 45 -2.15 9.17 -1.00
N LEU A 46 -3.31 8.78 -0.50
CA LEU A 46 -3.42 7.64 0.41
C LEU A 46 -3.46 6.37 -0.43
N LEU A 47 -2.42 5.57 -0.34
CA LEU A 47 -2.34 4.26 -0.98
C LEU A 47 -2.84 3.24 0.04
N VAL A 48 -4.07 2.78 -0.11
CA VAL A 48 -4.71 1.93 0.89
C VAL A 48 -4.58 0.47 0.49
N VAL A 49 -4.12 -0.35 1.43
CA VAL A 49 -4.03 -1.80 1.27
C VAL A 49 -4.68 -2.48 2.47
N ASP A 50 -5.64 -3.35 2.18
CA ASP A 50 -6.18 -4.27 3.18
C ASP A 50 -5.20 -5.44 3.35
N ALA A 51 -4.31 -5.32 4.34
CA ALA A 51 -3.28 -6.32 4.61
C ALA A 51 -3.86 -7.69 4.98
N VAL A 52 -5.04 -7.72 5.59
CA VAL A 52 -5.70 -8.97 6.02
C VAL A 52 -6.31 -9.67 4.81
N GLU A 53 -7.05 -8.93 3.99
CA GLU A 53 -7.60 -9.43 2.73
C GLU A 53 -6.47 -9.93 1.82
N LEU A 54 -5.39 -9.15 1.70
CA LEU A 54 -4.24 -9.50 0.88
C LEU A 54 -3.57 -10.80 1.35
N ALA A 55 -3.27 -10.93 2.65
CA ALA A 55 -2.64 -12.13 3.19
C ALA A 55 -3.52 -13.39 3.01
N ALA A 56 -4.85 -13.25 3.06
CA ALA A 56 -5.78 -14.36 2.90
C ALA A 56 -5.88 -14.92 1.47
N ARG A 57 -5.29 -14.26 0.48
CA ARG A 57 -5.35 -14.69 -0.94
C ARG A 57 -4.41 -15.84 -1.28
N VAL A 58 -3.47 -16.18 -0.39
CA VAL A 58 -2.49 -17.23 -0.60
C VAL A 58 -2.34 -18.06 0.68
N GLU A 59 -2.30 -19.38 0.55
CA GLU A 59 -2.15 -20.29 1.69
C GLU A 59 -0.69 -20.40 2.17
N ASP A 60 0.27 -20.06 1.31
CA ASP A 60 1.69 -20.13 1.63
C ASP A 60 2.11 -18.90 2.44
N ASP A 61 2.31 -19.08 3.76
CA ASP A 61 2.75 -18.03 4.69
C ASP A 61 4.03 -17.31 4.24
N GLY A 62 4.92 -18.01 3.53
CA GLY A 62 6.14 -17.41 2.99
C GLY A 62 5.81 -16.42 1.87
N VAL A 63 4.90 -16.77 0.97
CA VAL A 63 4.42 -15.86 -0.08
C VAL A 63 3.60 -14.72 0.51
N ALA A 64 2.73 -15.00 1.50
CA ALA A 64 1.96 -13.98 2.20
C ALA A 64 2.87 -12.92 2.87
N ALA A 65 4.02 -13.34 3.41
CA ALA A 65 4.96 -12.46 4.09
C ALA A 65 5.54 -11.33 3.20
N VAL A 66 5.61 -11.53 1.88
CA VAL A 66 6.06 -10.49 0.94
C VAL A 66 4.94 -9.61 0.42
N GLY A 67 3.69 -9.94 0.77
CA GLY A 67 2.49 -9.22 0.30
C GLY A 67 2.49 -7.74 0.67
N LEU A 68 3.06 -7.36 1.82
CA LEU A 68 3.22 -5.95 2.20
C LEU A 68 4.44 -5.26 1.57
N GLN A 69 5.45 -6.02 1.15
CA GLN A 69 6.62 -5.46 0.47
C GLN A 69 6.25 -4.97 -0.94
N THR A 70 5.37 -5.70 -1.64
CA THR A 70 4.86 -5.35 -2.96
C THR A 70 4.23 -3.95 -3.03
N PRO A 71 3.21 -3.60 -2.22
CA PRO A 71 2.61 -2.28 -2.24
C PRO A 71 3.55 -1.20 -1.69
N PHE A 72 4.50 -1.55 -0.82
CA PHE A 72 5.56 -0.61 -0.43
C PHE A 72 6.44 -0.23 -1.63
N PHE A 73 6.89 -1.20 -2.43
CA PHE A 73 7.66 -0.92 -3.63
C PHE A 73 6.86 -0.13 -4.65
N LYS A 74 5.58 -0.46 -4.85
CA LYS A 74 4.70 0.32 -5.72
C LYS A 74 4.55 1.76 -5.23
N ALA A 75 4.25 1.95 -3.93
CA ALA A 75 4.10 3.26 -3.30
C ALA A 75 5.34 4.15 -3.41
N SER A 76 6.53 3.54 -3.48
CA SER A 76 7.79 4.26 -3.64
C SER A 76 7.98 4.87 -5.03
N ASP A 77 7.30 4.35 -6.05
CA ASP A 77 7.47 4.71 -7.47
C ASP A 77 8.93 4.60 -7.97
N LEU A 78 9.75 3.76 -7.31
CA LEU A 78 11.16 3.59 -7.62
C LEU A 78 11.45 2.40 -8.53
N ASN A 79 10.53 1.44 -8.62
CA ASN A 79 10.77 0.16 -9.28
C ASN A 79 9.57 -0.28 -10.13
N HIS A 80 9.84 -0.84 -11.29
CA HIS A 80 8.83 -1.56 -12.08
C HIS A 80 8.47 -2.89 -11.41
N GLU A 81 7.21 -3.31 -11.56
CA GLU A 81 6.69 -4.59 -11.06
C GLU A 81 7.61 -5.77 -11.42
N SER A 82 8.10 -5.81 -12.66
CA SER A 82 8.99 -6.88 -13.14
C SER A 82 10.32 -6.96 -12.38
N VAL A 83 10.85 -5.83 -11.93
CA VAL A 83 12.08 -5.76 -11.12
C VAL A 83 11.79 -6.27 -9.71
N VAL A 84 10.68 -5.83 -9.12
CA VAL A 84 10.25 -6.28 -7.78
C VAL A 84 10.02 -7.78 -7.79
N LEU A 85 9.31 -8.29 -8.79
CA LEU A 85 9.07 -9.71 -8.97
C LEU A 85 10.39 -10.49 -9.07
N ALA A 86 11.35 -10.03 -9.87
CA ALA A 86 12.66 -10.68 -9.99
C ALA A 86 13.44 -10.71 -8.66
N LEU A 87 13.40 -9.61 -7.88
CA LEU A 87 14.04 -9.52 -6.57
C LEU A 87 13.38 -10.45 -5.54
N LEU A 88 12.05 -10.61 -5.61
CA LEU A 88 11.33 -11.53 -4.76
C LEU A 88 11.60 -12.98 -5.19
N GLU A 89 11.53 -13.31 -6.48
CA GLU A 89 11.82 -14.66 -7.00
C GLU A 89 13.22 -15.17 -6.60
N ALA A 90 14.22 -14.28 -6.54
CA ALA A 90 15.56 -14.62 -6.08
C ALA A 90 15.63 -15.08 -4.62
N GLN A 91 14.63 -14.77 -3.80
CA GLN A 91 14.54 -15.14 -2.39
C GLN A 91 13.73 -16.43 -2.16
N PHE A 92 13.04 -16.93 -3.19
CA PHE A 92 12.13 -18.06 -3.08
C PHE A 92 12.59 -19.24 -3.95
N PRO A 93 12.34 -20.49 -3.52
CA PRO A 93 12.50 -21.66 -4.37
C PRO A 93 11.64 -21.56 -5.65
N VAL A 94 12.12 -22.17 -6.74
CA VAL A 94 11.48 -22.10 -8.06
C VAL A 94 10.04 -22.61 -8.03
N GLU A 95 9.75 -23.59 -7.17
CA GLU A 95 8.41 -24.19 -7.02
C GLU A 95 7.37 -23.16 -6.56
N LYS A 96 7.80 -22.09 -5.89
CA LYS A 96 6.93 -21.02 -5.39
C LYS A 96 6.77 -19.86 -6.39
N HIS A 97 7.56 -19.81 -7.46
CA HIS A 97 7.58 -18.67 -8.40
C HIS A 97 6.23 -18.41 -9.05
N SER A 98 5.50 -19.46 -9.46
CA SER A 98 4.19 -19.28 -10.08
C SER A 98 3.17 -18.64 -9.13
N GLY A 99 3.14 -19.08 -7.87
CA GLY A 99 2.28 -18.50 -6.84
C GLY A 99 2.69 -17.07 -6.50
N LEU A 100 4.01 -16.83 -6.39
CA LEU A 100 4.57 -15.51 -6.15
C LEU A 100 4.23 -14.51 -7.27
N ARG A 101 4.37 -14.92 -8.55
CA ARG A 101 4.00 -14.09 -9.72
C ARG A 101 2.55 -13.66 -9.68
N TRP A 102 1.66 -14.63 -9.48
CA TRP A 102 0.23 -14.35 -9.40
C TRP A 102 -0.08 -13.40 -8.24
N PHE A 103 0.49 -13.67 -7.07
CA PHE A 103 0.24 -12.88 -5.87
C PHE A 103 0.79 -11.45 -5.96
N VAL A 104 2.02 -11.28 -6.43
CA VAL A 104 2.65 -9.97 -6.62
C VAL A 104 1.88 -9.16 -7.65
N SER A 105 1.46 -9.78 -8.76
CA SER A 105 0.69 -9.08 -9.79
C SER A 105 -0.68 -8.65 -9.29
N ALA A 106 -1.41 -9.51 -8.58
CA ALA A 106 -2.67 -9.15 -7.94
C ALA A 106 -2.49 -8.00 -6.93
N ALA A 107 -1.49 -8.09 -6.04
CA ALA A 107 -1.19 -7.04 -5.07
C ALA A 107 -0.74 -5.72 -5.72
N TRP A 108 -0.11 -5.80 -6.89
CA TRP A 108 0.28 -4.64 -7.67
C TRP A 108 -0.95 -3.95 -8.25
N ASP A 109 -1.94 -4.70 -8.74
CA ASP A 109 -3.15 -4.14 -9.37
C ASP A 109 -4.24 -3.68 -8.37
N ASP A 110 -4.24 -4.17 -7.13
CA ASP A 110 -5.21 -3.81 -6.07
C ASP A 110 -5.07 -2.39 -5.49
N GLU A 111 -4.26 -1.52 -6.11
CA GLU A 111 -3.99 -0.19 -5.58
C GLU A 111 -5.28 0.66 -5.56
N LEU A 112 -5.76 0.91 -4.33
CA LEU A 112 -6.76 1.94 -4.10
C LEU A 112 -6.06 3.24 -3.71
N VAL A 113 -6.09 4.20 -4.64
CA VAL A 113 -5.64 5.56 -4.38
C VAL A 113 -6.84 6.39 -3.90
N LEU A 114 -6.79 6.85 -2.65
CA LEU A 114 -7.73 7.83 -2.12
C LEU A 114 -7.05 9.19 -2.06
N SER A 115 -7.63 10.18 -2.74
CA SER A 115 -7.19 11.57 -2.70
C SER A 115 -8.38 12.48 -2.44
N TYR A 116 -8.17 13.50 -1.60
CA TYR A 116 -9.19 14.53 -1.40
C TYR A 116 -9.20 15.47 -2.62
N PRO A 117 -10.37 15.93 -3.08
CA PRO A 117 -10.44 16.88 -4.18
C PRO A 117 -9.67 18.16 -3.79
N SER A 118 -8.73 18.55 -4.65
CA SER A 118 -7.93 19.75 -4.43
C SER A 118 -8.86 20.96 -4.39
N SER A 119 -8.93 21.63 -3.24
CA SER A 119 -9.63 22.92 -3.12
C SER A 119 -8.73 23.99 -3.74
N ARG A 120 -8.83 24.19 -5.06
CA ARG A 120 -8.30 25.40 -5.71
C ARG A 120 -9.24 26.57 -5.49
#